data_AF-A0AAV0Z8R4-F1
#
_entry.id   AF-A0AAV0Z8R4-F1
#
_cell.length_a   1.000
_cell.length_b   1.000
_cell.length_c   1.000
_cell.angle_alpha   90.00
_cell.angle_beta   90.00
_cell.angle_gamma   90.00
#
_symmetry.space_group_name_H-M   'P 1'
#
loop_
_entity.id
_entity.type
_entity.pdbx_description
1 polymer ?
#
loop_
_entity_poly.entity_id
_entity_poly.type
_entity_poly.pdbx_seq_one_letter_code
_entity_poly.pdbx_strand_id
1 'polypeptide(L)'
;MAAAGKTRTMFEGLVKDGSLKWLLGKKSSFDDEFEEMETSPSAGKNFIRELSPVANLVVRRCSKILKTPSSDLQESFNQEASDSIKIPSRYARNLLEYCCFKALSLRAQMSGHLLDKTFRRLTYDMMLAWEVPAATSQPLINVDEDVSVGLEAFCRIAPAVPIIANVIICENLFEVLSLSTGGRLLFSVYDKYLSGIEKAIKKMKSNSESSLLFAIRLNRHEKILEVDGTVTTQPVLEHVGISTWPGRLILTDHALYFEELRVVSYDKPKRYDLSDDLDQVVKPELTGPWGTRLFDKAVFYSSATLSEPAVLEFPELKGHARRDYWLAIIREILCVHQVIRKRRLDIRNPCKYVELKGVGSRE
;
A
#
# COMPACT_ATOMS: atom_id res chain seq x y z
N MET A 1 14.93 -3.18 51.65
CA MET A 1 15.03 -3.99 50.42
C MET A 1 13.82 -4.94 50.34
N ALA A 2 12.73 -4.52 49.70
CA ALA A 2 11.56 -5.39 49.44
C ALA A 2 10.65 -4.73 48.39
N ALA A 3 11.04 -4.75 47.12
CA ALA A 3 10.18 -4.32 46.00
C ALA A 3 10.33 -5.17 44.73
N ALA A 4 11.28 -6.11 44.68
CA ALA A 4 11.57 -6.92 43.49
C ALA A 4 10.71 -8.21 43.38
N GLY A 5 10.00 -8.62 44.44
CA GLY A 5 9.26 -9.90 44.47
C GLY A 5 7.82 -9.83 43.95
N LYS A 6 7.22 -8.63 43.89
CA LYS A 6 5.78 -8.48 43.57
C LYS A 6 5.49 -8.43 42.06
N THR A 7 6.47 -8.06 41.25
CA THR A 7 6.37 -8.05 39.77
C THR A 7 6.64 -9.42 39.19
N ARG A 8 7.65 -10.14 39.70
CA ARG A 8 7.98 -11.50 39.26
C ARG A 8 6.82 -12.50 39.45
N THR A 9 6.03 -12.31 40.52
CA THR A 9 4.82 -13.11 40.82
C THR A 9 3.62 -12.75 39.94
N MET A 10 3.51 -11.51 39.44
CA MET A 10 2.48 -11.14 38.45
C MET A 10 2.78 -11.72 37.06
N PHE A 11 4.06 -11.73 36.65
CA PHE A 11 4.50 -12.40 35.42
C PHE A 11 4.28 -13.92 35.48
N GLU A 12 4.61 -14.56 36.60
CA GLU A 12 4.29 -16.00 36.79
C GLU A 12 2.79 -16.28 36.80
N GLY A 13 1.95 -15.39 37.35
CA GLY A 13 0.50 -15.57 37.39
C GLY A 13 -0.15 -15.48 36.01
N LEU A 14 0.34 -14.58 35.15
CA LEU A 14 -0.16 -14.42 33.78
C LEU A 14 0.23 -15.60 32.87
N VAL A 15 1.34 -16.28 33.18
CA VAL A 15 1.87 -17.44 32.43
C VAL A 15 1.37 -18.78 33.01
N LYS A 16 1.05 -18.86 34.30
CA LYS A 16 0.53 -20.09 34.96
C LYS A 16 -0.96 -20.33 34.73
N ASP A 17 -1.75 -19.29 34.48
CA ASP A 17 -3.07 -19.49 33.90
C ASP A 17 -2.87 -19.90 32.44
N GLY A 18 -3.32 -21.11 32.07
CA GLY A 18 -3.26 -21.68 30.71
C GLY A 18 -3.96 -20.85 29.62
N SER A 19 -4.31 -19.59 29.89
CA SER A 19 -4.96 -18.61 29.03
C SER A 19 -4.04 -17.96 27.98
N LEU A 20 -2.73 -18.21 27.99
CA LEU A 20 -1.81 -17.73 26.94
C LEU A 20 -1.25 -18.83 26.05
N LYS A 21 -1.29 -20.10 26.50
CA LYS A 21 -0.78 -21.24 25.71
C LYS A 21 -1.61 -21.57 24.47
N TRP A 22 -2.88 -21.20 24.43
CA TRP A 22 -3.76 -21.48 23.29
C TRP A 22 -3.63 -20.45 22.16
N LEU A 23 -2.97 -19.31 22.40
CA LEU A 23 -2.50 -18.41 21.33
C LEU A 23 -1.30 -19.01 20.55
N LEU A 24 -0.77 -20.16 20.98
CA LEU A 24 0.52 -20.73 20.55
C LEU A 24 0.37 -22.00 19.68
N GLY A 25 -0.65 -22.05 18.84
CA GLY A 25 -0.70 -23.05 17.76
C GLY A 25 0.43 -22.79 16.75
N LYS A 26 1.54 -23.54 16.86
CA LYS A 26 2.84 -23.41 16.16
C LYS A 26 3.67 -22.18 16.56
N LYS A 27 4.99 -22.40 16.62
CA LYS A 27 6.03 -21.41 16.98
C LYS A 27 5.73 -20.04 16.34
N SER A 28 5.22 -19.10 17.13
CA SER A 28 4.75 -17.80 16.65
C SER A 28 5.95 -16.89 16.38
N SER A 29 5.79 -15.88 15.51
CA SER A 29 6.85 -14.88 15.27
C SER A 29 7.25 -14.08 16.51
N PHE A 30 6.47 -14.20 17.59
CA PHE A 30 6.65 -13.45 18.82
C PHE A 30 7.29 -14.28 19.93
N ASP A 31 7.39 -15.60 19.79
CA ASP A 31 7.84 -16.49 20.87
C ASP A 31 9.25 -16.12 21.34
N ASP A 32 10.18 -15.94 20.40
CA ASP A 32 11.57 -15.57 20.72
C ASP A 32 11.66 -14.17 21.37
N GLU A 33 10.74 -13.25 21.04
CA GLU A 33 10.71 -11.90 21.63
C GLU A 33 10.02 -11.84 23.00
N PHE A 34 9.04 -12.70 23.23
CA PHE A 34 8.44 -12.88 24.55
C PHE A 34 9.45 -13.51 25.52
N GLU A 35 10.22 -14.51 25.09
CA GLU A 35 11.30 -15.09 25.88
C GLU A 35 12.40 -14.04 26.20
N GLU A 36 12.79 -13.20 25.24
CA GLU A 36 13.71 -12.07 25.48
C GLU A 36 13.11 -11.07 26.49
N MET A 37 11.79 -10.86 26.42
CA MET A 37 11.08 -9.92 27.28
C MET A 37 11.01 -10.40 28.73
N GLU A 38 10.80 -11.69 28.95
CA GLU A 38 10.77 -12.33 30.27
C GLU A 38 12.16 -12.42 30.92
N THR A 39 13.21 -12.63 30.12
CA THR A 39 14.59 -12.82 30.62
C THR A 39 15.36 -11.51 30.85
N SER A 40 14.84 -10.37 30.37
CA SER A 40 15.50 -9.06 30.48
C SER A 40 15.51 -8.49 31.92
N PRO A 41 16.65 -8.01 32.45
CA PRO A 41 16.74 -7.37 33.77
C PRO A 41 15.87 -6.11 33.96
N SER A 42 15.41 -5.51 32.84
CA SER A 42 14.54 -4.33 32.78
C SER A 42 13.07 -4.66 32.49
N ALA A 43 12.67 -5.94 32.48
CA ALA A 43 11.33 -6.40 32.09
C ALA A 43 10.19 -5.63 32.77
N GLY A 44 10.33 -5.31 34.06
CA GLY A 44 9.30 -4.60 34.82
C GLY A 44 9.14 -3.10 34.52
N LYS A 45 10.14 -2.42 33.93
CA LYS A 45 10.05 -1.00 33.56
C LYS A 45 9.44 -0.76 32.17
N ASN A 46 9.41 -1.80 31.34
CA ASN A 46 8.97 -1.72 29.94
C ASN A 46 7.56 -2.29 29.72
N PHE A 47 6.85 -2.66 30.80
CA PHE A 47 5.52 -3.25 30.74
C PHE A 47 4.46 -2.27 31.26
N ILE A 48 3.49 -1.96 30.43
CA ILE A 48 2.36 -1.07 30.72
C ILE A 48 1.14 -1.94 31.02
N ARG A 49 0.56 -1.77 32.21
CA ARG A 49 -0.48 -2.67 32.75
C ARG A 49 -1.79 -2.58 31.99
N GLU A 50 -2.08 -1.42 31.41
CA GLU A 50 -3.30 -1.16 30.66
C GLU A 50 -3.29 -1.85 29.29
N LEU A 51 -2.11 -2.21 28.78
CA LEU A 51 -1.91 -2.79 27.45
C LEU A 51 -1.96 -4.31 27.47
N SER A 52 -2.45 -4.90 26.38
CA SER A 52 -2.37 -6.35 26.15
C SER A 52 -0.90 -6.81 25.98
N PRO A 53 -0.61 -8.11 26.06
CA PRO A 53 0.73 -8.62 25.79
C PRO A 53 1.26 -8.25 24.40
N VAL A 54 0.41 -8.36 23.37
CA VAL A 54 0.77 -8.02 21.97
C VAL A 54 1.02 -6.51 21.84
N ALA A 55 0.18 -5.67 22.47
CA ALA A 55 0.38 -4.22 22.47
C ALA A 55 1.65 -3.80 23.22
N ASN A 56 1.96 -4.41 24.36
CA ASN A 56 3.22 -4.18 25.07
C ASN A 56 4.44 -4.52 24.21
N LEU A 57 4.38 -5.63 23.47
CA LEU A 57 5.46 -6.03 22.58
C LEU A 57 5.67 -5.03 21.43
N VAL A 58 4.58 -4.56 20.81
CA VAL A 58 4.63 -3.51 19.80
C VAL A 58 5.18 -2.20 20.37
N VAL A 59 4.74 -1.77 21.56
CA VAL A 59 5.27 -0.57 22.23
C VAL A 59 6.75 -0.71 22.54
N ARG A 60 7.22 -1.88 22.99
CA ARG A 60 8.66 -2.15 23.19
C ARG A 60 9.45 -2.03 21.88
N ARG A 61 8.92 -2.51 20.76
CA ARG A 61 9.55 -2.32 19.44
C ARG A 61 9.57 -0.85 19.02
N CYS A 62 8.48 -0.12 19.24
CA CYS A 62 8.42 1.33 19.02
C CYS A 62 9.45 2.07 19.89
N SER A 63 9.58 1.70 21.16
CA SER A 63 10.58 2.21 22.11
C SER A 63 12.01 1.98 21.61
N LYS A 64 12.33 0.77 21.11
CA LYS A 64 13.64 0.47 20.49
C LYS A 64 13.91 1.36 19.26
N ILE A 65 12.89 1.62 18.43
CA ILE A 65 13.00 2.47 17.24
C ILE A 65 13.21 3.95 17.60
N LEU A 66 12.44 4.44 18.56
CA LEU A 66 12.47 5.84 19.00
C LEU A 66 13.65 6.14 19.93
N LYS A 67 14.31 5.10 20.45
CA LYS A 67 15.35 5.20 21.48
C LYS A 67 14.84 5.89 22.75
N THR A 68 13.56 5.66 23.07
CA THR A 68 12.87 6.22 24.24
C THR A 68 12.26 5.06 25.02
N PRO A 69 12.52 4.93 26.34
CA PRO A 69 11.92 3.88 27.17
C PRO A 69 10.39 3.87 27.08
N SER A 70 9.77 2.70 27.27
CA SER A 70 8.30 2.56 27.16
C SER A 70 7.57 3.37 28.24
N SER A 71 8.15 3.49 29.44
CA SER A 71 7.67 4.36 30.52
C SER A 71 7.61 5.83 30.09
N ASP A 72 8.65 6.29 29.43
CA ASP A 72 8.81 7.70 29.07
C ASP A 72 7.90 8.03 27.87
N LEU A 73 7.66 7.06 26.98
CA LEU A 73 6.62 7.16 25.94
C LEU A 73 5.22 7.29 26.55
N GLN A 74 4.90 6.49 27.56
CA GLN A 74 3.63 6.58 28.28
C GLN A 74 3.48 7.92 28.99
N GLU A 75 4.53 8.39 29.67
CA GLU A 75 4.54 9.70 30.32
C GLU A 75 4.35 10.84 29.31
N SER A 76 5.09 10.80 28.20
CA SER A 76 4.96 11.79 27.12
C SER A 76 3.54 11.79 26.53
N PHE A 77 2.94 10.62 26.32
CA PHE A 77 1.52 10.53 25.91
C PHE A 77 0.60 11.20 26.95
N ASN A 78 0.78 10.91 28.24
CA ASN A 78 -0.06 11.48 29.30
C ASN A 78 0.04 13.01 29.39
N GLN A 79 1.22 13.57 29.07
CA GLN A 79 1.48 15.01 29.04
C GLN A 79 0.98 15.69 27.77
N GLU A 80 1.21 15.11 26.58
CA GLU A 80 0.87 15.69 25.28
C GLU A 80 -0.63 15.52 24.93
N ALA A 81 -1.26 14.43 25.38
CA ALA A 81 -2.63 14.08 25.00
C ALA A 81 -3.69 14.85 25.80
N SER A 82 -4.77 15.24 25.11
CA SER A 82 -5.94 15.83 25.75
C SER A 82 -6.69 14.82 26.63
N ASP A 83 -7.38 15.30 27.66
CA ASP A 83 -8.08 14.43 28.61
C ASP A 83 -9.17 13.58 27.94
N SER A 84 -9.79 14.08 26.86
CA SER A 84 -10.78 13.35 26.06
C SER A 84 -10.28 12.06 25.44
N ILE A 85 -8.97 11.91 25.22
CA ILE A 85 -8.37 10.71 24.64
C ILE A 85 -7.64 9.85 25.68
N LYS A 86 -7.60 10.28 26.95
CA LYS A 86 -7.04 9.52 28.08
C LYS A 86 -8.11 8.76 28.88
N ILE A 87 -9.35 8.70 28.38
CA ILE A 87 -10.46 7.95 29.01
C ILE A 87 -10.09 6.46 29.13
N PRO A 88 -10.32 5.79 30.27
CA PRO A 88 -9.87 4.42 30.51
C PRO A 88 -10.24 3.42 29.41
N SER A 89 -11.43 3.55 28.82
CA SER A 89 -11.91 2.65 27.75
C SER A 89 -11.16 2.79 26.42
N ARG A 90 -10.46 3.91 26.20
CA ARG A 90 -9.70 4.19 24.96
C ARG A 90 -8.21 4.36 25.21
N TYR A 91 -7.80 4.47 26.48
CA TYR A 91 -6.42 4.75 26.87
C TYR A 91 -5.42 3.82 26.19
N ALA A 92 -5.64 2.50 26.29
CA ALA A 92 -4.75 1.50 25.72
C ALA A 92 -4.59 1.65 24.20
N ARG A 93 -5.71 1.85 23.49
CA ARG A 93 -5.71 2.04 22.03
C ARG A 93 -5.00 3.33 21.63
N ASN A 94 -5.27 4.43 22.31
CA ASN A 94 -4.71 5.74 21.99
C ASN A 94 -3.21 5.81 22.32
N LEU A 95 -2.78 5.20 23.42
CA LEU A 95 -1.37 5.06 23.77
C LEU A 95 -0.62 4.21 22.74
N LEU A 96 -1.22 3.08 22.32
CA LEU A 96 -0.66 2.24 21.26
C LEU A 96 -0.52 3.03 19.96
N GLU A 97 -1.57 3.72 19.52
CA GLU A 97 -1.54 4.57 18.33
C GLU A 97 -0.45 5.64 18.39
N TYR A 98 -0.35 6.34 19.52
CA TYR A 98 0.68 7.35 19.74
C TYR A 98 2.09 6.78 19.55
N CYS A 99 2.38 5.62 20.16
CA CYS A 99 3.65 4.92 20.01
C CYS A 99 3.89 4.47 18.56
N CYS A 100 2.87 3.88 17.94
CA CYS A 100 2.93 3.40 16.56
C CYS A 100 3.22 4.53 15.58
N PHE A 101 2.48 5.64 15.65
CA PHE A 101 2.61 6.74 14.71
C PHE A 101 3.94 7.49 14.87
N LYS A 102 4.44 7.70 16.10
CA LYS A 102 5.79 8.25 16.29
C LYS A 102 6.86 7.34 15.69
N ALA A 103 6.76 6.02 15.88
CA ALA A 103 7.72 5.07 15.32
C ALA A 103 7.64 4.99 13.79
N LEU A 104 6.43 4.96 13.22
CA LEU A 104 6.20 4.92 11.79
C LEU A 104 6.67 6.20 11.09
N SER A 105 6.45 7.38 11.68
CA SER A 105 6.92 8.64 11.10
C SER A 105 8.44 8.68 10.95
N LEU A 106 9.19 8.05 11.87
CA LEU A 106 10.64 7.93 11.78
C LEU A 106 11.06 6.86 10.75
N ARG A 107 10.44 5.68 10.79
CA ARG A 107 10.82 4.56 9.91
C ARG A 107 10.46 4.80 8.44
N ALA A 108 9.31 5.42 8.17
CA ALA A 108 8.86 5.70 6.81
C ALA A 108 9.76 6.70 6.06
N GLN A 109 10.57 7.49 6.78
CA GLN A 109 11.57 8.38 6.18
C GLN A 109 12.80 7.64 5.65
N MET A 110 13.01 6.38 6.05
CA MET A 110 14.16 5.60 5.61
C MET A 110 13.95 5.08 4.18
N SER A 111 14.97 5.22 3.33
CA SER A 111 14.93 4.68 1.97
C SER A 111 14.82 3.16 1.98
N GLY A 112 13.91 2.60 1.18
CA GLY A 112 13.76 1.15 1.05
C GLY A 112 13.13 0.46 2.27
N HIS A 113 12.42 1.19 3.14
CA HIS A 113 11.72 0.62 4.29
C HIS A 113 10.75 -0.51 3.92
N LEU A 114 10.17 -0.50 2.71
CA LEU A 114 9.31 -1.59 2.24
C LEU A 114 10.09 -2.89 1.93
N LEU A 115 11.41 -2.85 1.70
CA LEU A 115 12.24 -4.06 1.55
C LEU A 115 12.53 -4.74 2.89
N ASP A 116 12.54 -3.96 3.97
CA ASP A 116 12.83 -4.43 5.30
C ASP A 116 11.69 -5.32 5.81
N LYS A 117 11.96 -6.63 5.87
CA LYS A 117 11.02 -7.64 6.40
C LYS A 117 10.58 -7.30 7.82
N THR A 118 11.46 -6.71 8.63
CA THR A 118 11.16 -6.34 10.02
C THR A 118 10.19 -5.17 10.07
N PHE A 119 10.31 -4.21 9.16
CA PHE A 119 9.36 -3.09 9.03
C PHE A 119 7.98 -3.57 8.56
N ARG A 120 7.94 -4.46 7.56
CA ARG A 120 6.68 -5.05 7.09
C ARG A 120 5.98 -5.85 8.18
N ARG A 121 6.74 -6.65 8.94
CA ARG A 121 6.21 -7.38 10.08
C ARG A 121 5.74 -6.46 11.20
N LEU A 122 6.52 -5.41 11.51
CA LEU A 122 6.15 -4.40 12.51
C LEU A 122 4.81 -3.73 12.18
N THR A 123 4.61 -3.25 10.95
CA THR A 123 3.35 -2.60 10.56
C THR A 123 2.14 -3.53 10.67
N TYR A 124 2.31 -4.81 10.34
CA TYR A 124 1.27 -5.83 10.52
C TYR A 124 0.99 -6.10 12.01
N ASP A 125 2.03 -6.25 12.83
CA ASP A 125 1.89 -6.51 14.26
C ASP A 125 1.28 -5.30 14.99
N MET A 126 1.52 -4.07 14.52
CA MET A 126 0.82 -2.88 14.98
C MET A 126 -0.69 -2.95 14.70
N MET A 127 -1.11 -3.47 13.54
CA MET A 127 -2.53 -3.70 13.24
C MET A 127 -3.12 -4.77 14.16
N LEU A 128 -2.40 -5.87 14.39
CA LEU A 128 -2.84 -6.91 15.33
C LEU A 128 -2.98 -6.40 16.76
N ALA A 129 -2.01 -5.63 17.25
CA ALA A 129 -2.09 -5.01 18.55
C ALA A 129 -3.27 -4.03 18.65
N TRP A 130 -3.63 -3.37 17.55
CA TRP A 130 -4.72 -2.40 17.53
C TRP A 130 -6.10 -3.04 17.67
N GLU A 131 -6.28 -4.26 17.16
CA GLU A 131 -7.49 -5.09 17.36
C GLU A 131 -7.71 -5.43 18.85
N VAL A 132 -6.61 -5.72 19.56
CA VAL A 132 -6.63 -6.16 20.97
C VAL A 132 -5.69 -5.31 21.85
N PRO A 133 -5.97 -4.01 22.03
CA PRO A 133 -4.99 -3.08 22.60
C PRO A 133 -4.90 -3.17 24.13
N ALA A 134 -6.00 -3.49 24.82
CA ALA A 134 -6.08 -3.42 26.28
C ALA A 134 -5.83 -4.78 26.93
N ALA A 135 -5.36 -4.79 28.18
CA ALA A 135 -5.19 -6.02 28.97
C ALA A 135 -6.51 -6.79 29.17
N THR A 136 -7.64 -6.10 29.09
CA THR A 136 -9.00 -6.67 29.17
C THR A 136 -9.60 -7.05 27.82
N SER A 137 -8.89 -6.77 26.71
CA SER A 137 -9.37 -7.13 25.37
C SER A 137 -9.42 -8.65 25.22
N GLN A 138 -10.57 -9.18 24.80
CA GLN A 138 -10.68 -10.58 24.43
C GLN A 138 -9.93 -10.81 23.13
N PRO A 139 -9.06 -11.83 23.07
CA PRO A 139 -8.32 -12.13 21.85
C PRO A 139 -9.29 -12.68 20.79
N LEU A 140 -9.14 -12.18 19.56
CA LEU A 140 -9.87 -12.69 18.39
C LEU A 140 -9.28 -14.06 18.02
N ILE A 141 -9.92 -15.16 18.44
CA ILE A 141 -9.57 -16.49 17.93
C ILE A 141 -10.71 -17.06 17.10
N ASN A 142 -10.35 -17.47 15.89
CA ASN A 142 -10.95 -18.60 15.20
C ASN A 142 -10.02 -19.81 15.41
N VAL A 143 -10.59 -20.95 15.80
CA VAL A 143 -9.93 -22.07 16.54
C VAL A 143 -8.85 -22.83 15.75
N ASP A 144 -8.47 -22.41 14.54
CA ASP A 144 -7.47 -23.11 13.72
C ASP A 144 -6.70 -22.22 12.71
N GLU A 145 -6.81 -20.88 12.78
CA GLU A 145 -6.36 -19.98 11.71
C GLU A 145 -5.22 -19.03 12.11
N ASP A 146 -4.30 -18.80 11.16
CA ASP A 146 -3.24 -17.78 11.24
C ASP A 146 -3.80 -16.42 11.72
N VAL A 147 -3.11 -15.78 12.68
CA VAL A 147 -3.51 -14.49 13.25
C VAL A 147 -3.69 -13.44 12.13
N SER A 148 -4.89 -12.84 12.06
CA SER A 148 -5.35 -12.02 10.92
C SER A 148 -5.87 -10.65 11.33
N VAL A 149 -5.71 -9.67 10.44
CA VAL A 149 -6.07 -8.25 10.64
C VAL A 149 -7.45 -7.94 10.07
N GLY A 150 -8.28 -7.19 10.79
CA GLY A 150 -9.56 -6.69 10.31
C GLY A 150 -9.46 -5.34 9.60
N LEU A 151 -10.58 -4.93 8.99
CA LEU A 151 -10.68 -3.70 8.20
C LEU A 151 -10.31 -2.45 9.02
N GLU A 152 -10.84 -2.32 10.23
CA GLU A 152 -10.64 -1.13 11.06
C GLU A 152 -9.17 -0.92 11.42
N ALA A 153 -8.47 -1.98 11.84
CA ALA A 153 -7.06 -1.91 12.19
C ALA A 153 -6.19 -1.56 10.97
N PHE A 154 -6.48 -2.16 9.81
CA PHE A 154 -5.81 -1.82 8.56
C PHE A 154 -6.02 -0.37 8.18
N CYS A 155 -7.28 0.10 8.16
CA CYS A 155 -7.62 1.48 7.81
C CYS A 155 -7.06 2.51 8.79
N ARG A 156 -6.79 2.12 10.04
CA ARG A 156 -6.20 3.01 11.03
C ARG A 156 -4.68 3.12 10.92
N ILE A 157 -3.99 1.99 10.75
CA ILE A 157 -2.51 1.94 10.81
C ILE A 157 -1.88 2.09 9.43
N ALA A 158 -2.39 1.44 8.39
CA ALA A 158 -1.76 1.42 7.07
C ALA A 158 -1.57 2.83 6.47
N PRO A 159 -2.56 3.75 6.55
CA PRO A 159 -2.41 5.09 5.99
C PRO A 159 -1.39 5.99 6.70
N ALA A 160 -0.87 5.59 7.87
CA ALA A 160 0.24 6.30 8.51
C ALA A 160 1.52 6.24 7.67
N VAL A 161 1.59 5.31 6.72
CA VAL A 161 2.65 5.20 5.72
C VAL A 161 1.99 5.35 4.34
N PRO A 162 1.93 6.56 3.76
CA PRO A 162 1.11 6.85 2.58
C PRO A 162 1.39 5.98 1.34
N ILE A 163 2.58 5.40 1.25
CA ILE A 163 2.96 4.49 0.16
C ILE A 163 2.36 3.09 0.31
N ILE A 164 1.93 2.72 1.53
CA ILE A 164 1.21 1.46 1.82
C ILE A 164 -0.28 1.63 1.53
N ALA A 165 -0.89 2.71 2.00
CA ALA A 165 -2.29 3.01 1.73
C ALA A 165 -2.53 4.51 1.91
N ASN A 166 -3.60 5.04 1.33
CA ASN A 166 -4.12 6.36 1.71
C ASN A 166 -5.57 6.23 2.23
N VAL A 167 -6.03 7.26 2.94
CA VAL A 167 -7.37 7.30 3.56
C VAL A 167 -8.55 7.23 2.58
N ILE A 168 -8.32 7.45 1.29
CA ILE A 168 -9.32 7.42 0.22
C ILE A 168 -9.49 6.00 -0.32
N ILE A 169 -8.39 5.26 -0.52
CA ILE A 169 -8.41 3.94 -1.16
C ILE A 169 -8.39 2.77 -0.18
N CYS A 170 -8.25 3.05 1.13
CA CYS A 170 -7.90 2.03 2.12
C CYS A 170 -8.92 0.90 2.22
N GLU A 171 -10.22 1.22 2.19
CA GLU A 171 -11.29 0.22 2.28
C GLU A 171 -11.31 -0.69 1.04
N ASN A 172 -11.29 -0.11 -0.17
CA ASN A 172 -11.22 -0.86 -1.42
C ASN A 172 -9.96 -1.72 -1.51
N LEU A 173 -8.83 -1.19 -1.04
CA LEU A 173 -7.57 -1.94 -0.98
C LEU A 173 -7.67 -3.12 -0.02
N PHE A 174 -8.23 -2.92 1.17
CA PHE A 174 -8.42 -3.99 2.14
C PHE A 174 -9.33 -5.09 1.60
N GLU A 175 -10.43 -4.71 0.94
CA GLU A 175 -11.35 -5.65 0.30
C GLU A 175 -10.56 -6.56 -0.64
N VAL A 176 -9.81 -6.00 -1.60
CA VAL A 176 -8.97 -6.75 -2.54
C VAL A 176 -7.94 -7.66 -1.83
N LEU A 177 -7.27 -7.15 -0.79
CA LEU A 177 -6.26 -7.90 -0.05
C LEU A 177 -6.84 -9.02 0.83
N SER A 178 -8.14 -9.00 1.12
CA SER A 178 -8.81 -9.97 2.00
C SER A 178 -9.84 -10.85 1.29
N LEU A 179 -10.01 -10.68 -0.05
CA LEU A 179 -10.97 -11.43 -0.87
C LEU A 179 -10.84 -12.95 -0.69
N SER A 180 -9.62 -13.48 -0.67
CA SER A 180 -9.38 -14.93 -0.60
C SER A 180 -9.34 -15.48 0.83
N THR A 181 -9.52 -14.63 1.84
CA THR A 181 -9.28 -14.94 3.25
C THR A 181 -10.47 -14.53 4.13
N GLY A 182 -11.67 -14.59 3.56
CA GLY A 182 -12.92 -14.37 4.30
C GLY A 182 -13.06 -12.98 4.91
N GLY A 183 -12.48 -11.95 4.28
CA GLY A 183 -12.54 -10.58 4.79
C GLY A 183 -11.57 -10.29 5.95
N ARG A 184 -10.59 -11.17 6.20
CA ARG A 184 -9.49 -10.91 7.14
C ARG A 184 -8.15 -10.92 6.43
N LEU A 185 -7.30 -9.94 6.69
CA LEU A 185 -6.00 -9.82 6.04
C LEU A 185 -4.96 -10.70 6.74
N LEU A 186 -4.39 -11.66 6.01
CA LEU A 186 -3.27 -12.48 6.47
C LEU A 186 -1.92 -11.79 6.22
N PHE A 187 -0.95 -12.04 7.10
CA PHE A 187 0.42 -11.49 6.95
C PHE A 187 1.06 -11.90 5.62
N SER A 188 0.85 -13.13 5.18
CA SER A 188 1.42 -13.64 3.93
C SER A 188 0.90 -12.86 2.70
N VAL A 189 -0.33 -12.38 2.74
CA VAL A 189 -0.90 -11.52 1.69
C VAL A 189 -0.35 -10.11 1.80
N TYR A 190 -0.31 -9.55 3.01
CA TYR A 190 0.24 -8.22 3.26
C TYR A 190 1.75 -8.11 2.90
N ASP A 191 2.56 -9.11 3.23
CA ASP A 191 3.98 -9.18 2.89
C ASP A 191 4.21 -9.24 1.37
N LYS A 192 3.37 -10.00 0.66
CA LYS A 192 3.37 -10.06 -0.81
C LYS A 192 2.97 -8.72 -1.43
N TYR A 193 1.94 -8.08 -0.89
CA TYR A 193 1.48 -6.76 -1.35
C TYR A 193 2.58 -5.71 -1.25
N LEU A 194 3.16 -5.52 -0.06
CA LEU A 194 4.23 -4.55 0.16
C LEU A 194 5.49 -4.85 -0.66
N SER A 195 5.84 -6.12 -0.80
CA SER A 195 6.94 -6.54 -1.69
C SER A 195 6.65 -6.22 -3.16
N GLY A 196 5.38 -6.30 -3.58
CA GLY A 196 4.91 -5.90 -4.90
C GLY A 196 5.03 -4.39 -5.16
N ILE A 197 4.60 -3.57 -4.20
CA ILE A 197 4.73 -2.10 -4.28
C ILE A 197 6.19 -1.69 -4.50
N GLU A 198 7.10 -2.25 -3.70
CA GLU A 198 8.52 -1.92 -3.80
C GLU A 198 9.12 -2.33 -5.15
N LYS A 199 8.72 -3.49 -5.68
CA LYS A 199 9.12 -3.91 -7.04
C LYS A 199 8.60 -2.94 -8.10
N ALA A 200 7.36 -2.48 -7.97
CA ALA A 200 6.78 -1.50 -8.88
C ALA A 200 7.52 -0.15 -8.82
N ILE A 201 7.84 0.35 -7.62
CA ILE A 201 8.61 1.58 -7.44
C ILE A 201 10.00 1.46 -8.05
N LYS A 202 10.70 0.34 -7.82
CA LYS A 202 12.01 0.10 -8.41
C LYS A 202 11.93 0.07 -9.93
N LYS A 203 10.94 -0.64 -10.49
CA LYS A 203 10.69 -0.70 -11.93
C LYS A 203 10.51 0.71 -12.50
N MET A 204 9.58 1.49 -11.92
CA MET A 204 9.29 2.87 -12.31
C MET A 204 10.54 3.77 -12.26
N LYS A 205 11.38 3.65 -11.22
CA LYS A 205 12.64 4.42 -11.10
C LYS A 205 13.74 3.95 -12.06
N SER A 206 13.72 2.68 -12.46
CA SER A 206 14.74 2.07 -13.33
C SER A 206 14.42 2.18 -14.81
N ASN A 207 13.20 2.55 -15.17
CA ASN A 207 12.78 2.70 -16.56
C ASN A 207 13.69 3.71 -17.25
N SER A 208 14.45 3.23 -18.25
CA SER A 208 15.31 4.11 -19.04
C SER A 208 14.45 4.99 -19.93
N GLU A 209 14.75 6.28 -19.91
CA GLU A 209 14.02 7.25 -20.70
C GLU A 209 14.50 7.22 -22.15
N SER A 210 13.55 7.17 -23.10
CA SER A 210 13.84 7.40 -24.51
C SER A 210 14.35 8.82 -24.70
N SER A 211 15.49 8.99 -25.36
CA SER A 211 15.99 10.32 -25.73
C SER A 211 14.99 11.09 -26.60
N LEU A 212 14.18 10.37 -27.40
CA LEU A 212 13.12 10.95 -28.23
C LEU A 212 11.93 11.46 -27.40
N LEU A 213 11.58 10.77 -26.32
CA LEU A 213 10.48 11.20 -25.43
C LEU A 213 10.90 12.25 -24.42
N PHE A 214 12.18 12.30 -24.03
CA PHE A 214 12.69 13.29 -23.10
C PHE A 214 12.36 14.71 -23.56
N ALA A 215 12.65 15.03 -24.83
CA ALA A 215 12.37 16.35 -25.40
C ALA A 215 10.87 16.70 -25.41
N ILE A 216 9.99 15.72 -25.63
CA ILE A 216 8.54 15.92 -25.69
C ILE A 216 7.95 16.13 -24.29
N ARG A 217 8.40 15.34 -23.32
CA ARG A 217 7.86 15.35 -21.95
C ARG A 217 8.35 16.53 -21.12
N LEU A 218 9.54 17.06 -21.39
CA LEU A 218 10.08 18.25 -20.71
C LEU A 218 9.11 19.44 -20.72
N ASN A 219 8.35 19.62 -21.80
CA ASN A 219 7.40 20.73 -21.90
C ASN A 219 6.24 20.64 -20.89
N ARG A 220 5.77 19.42 -20.58
CA ARG A 220 4.64 19.19 -19.65
C ARG A 220 5.09 18.62 -18.29
N HIS A 221 6.39 18.38 -18.10
CA HIS A 221 6.95 17.73 -16.91
C HIS A 221 6.30 16.36 -16.61
N GLU A 222 5.92 15.63 -17.67
CA GLU A 222 5.25 14.33 -17.52
C GLU A 222 6.18 13.31 -16.88
N LYS A 223 5.64 12.34 -16.14
CA LYS A 223 6.38 11.24 -15.50
C LYS A 223 6.03 9.91 -16.14
N ILE A 224 7.03 9.08 -16.44
CA ILE A 224 6.80 7.69 -16.89
C ILE A 224 6.25 6.89 -15.72
N LEU A 225 5.16 6.20 -15.96
CA LEU A 225 4.55 5.27 -15.02
C LEU A 225 4.85 3.82 -15.41
N GLU A 226 4.78 3.51 -16.71
CA GLU A 226 4.95 2.13 -17.20
C GLU A 226 5.54 2.09 -18.61
N VAL A 227 6.34 1.06 -18.89
CA VAL A 227 6.94 0.79 -20.20
C VAL A 227 6.83 -0.70 -20.52
N ASP A 228 6.38 -1.02 -21.72
CA ASP A 228 6.29 -2.40 -22.21
C ASP A 228 6.60 -2.47 -23.71
N GLY A 229 6.85 -3.67 -24.24
CA GLY A 229 7.37 -3.88 -25.60
C GLY A 229 8.85 -3.54 -25.76
N THR A 230 9.64 -3.64 -24.68
CA THR A 230 11.09 -3.39 -24.73
C THR A 230 11.86 -4.62 -25.20
N VAL A 231 13.19 -4.54 -25.34
CA VAL A 231 14.06 -5.67 -25.75
C VAL A 231 13.88 -6.91 -24.85
N THR A 232 13.46 -6.74 -23.60
CA THR A 232 13.27 -7.83 -22.64
C THR A 232 11.82 -8.31 -22.50
N THR A 233 10.85 -7.66 -23.17
CA THR A 233 9.44 -8.05 -23.13
C THR A 233 8.88 -8.28 -24.53
N GLN A 234 7.75 -8.98 -24.65
CA GLN A 234 7.11 -9.17 -25.95
C GLN A 234 6.67 -7.81 -26.52
N PRO A 235 6.79 -7.55 -27.82
CA PRO A 235 6.36 -6.27 -28.40
C PRO A 235 4.87 -6.03 -28.18
N VAL A 236 4.49 -4.75 -28.12
CA VAL A 236 3.10 -4.31 -28.26
C VAL A 236 2.85 -4.10 -29.75
N LEU A 237 1.71 -4.54 -30.27
CA LEU A 237 1.35 -4.31 -31.67
C LEU A 237 0.32 -3.19 -31.75
N GLU A 238 0.60 -2.16 -32.53
CA GLU A 238 -0.33 -1.09 -32.83
C GLU A 238 -1.00 -1.37 -34.17
N HIS A 239 -2.33 -1.43 -34.17
CA HIS A 239 -3.13 -1.52 -35.38
C HIS A 239 -3.80 -0.17 -35.66
N VAL A 240 -3.57 0.36 -36.86
CA VAL A 240 -4.19 1.58 -37.38
C VAL A 240 -4.68 1.29 -38.79
N GLY A 241 -6.00 1.36 -39.00
CA GLY A 241 -6.64 0.91 -40.22
C GLY A 241 -6.35 -0.56 -40.49
N ILE A 242 -5.65 -0.84 -41.61
CA ILE A 242 -5.24 -2.19 -42.02
C ILE A 242 -3.76 -2.50 -41.72
N SER A 243 -3.04 -1.56 -41.11
CA SER A 243 -1.60 -1.69 -40.84
C SER A 243 -1.35 -2.11 -39.40
N THR A 244 -0.33 -2.95 -39.21
CA THR A 244 0.10 -3.43 -37.88
C THR A 244 1.58 -3.15 -37.70
N TRP A 245 1.93 -2.51 -36.59
CA TRP A 245 3.29 -2.06 -36.29
C TRP A 245 3.74 -2.62 -34.94
N PRO A 246 4.85 -3.36 -34.85
CA PRO A 246 5.41 -3.77 -33.56
C PRO A 246 6.15 -2.59 -32.91
N GLY A 247 6.11 -2.48 -31.59
CA GLY A 247 6.81 -1.40 -30.90
C GLY A 247 6.75 -1.52 -29.39
N ARG A 248 7.18 -0.42 -28.75
CA ARG A 248 7.09 -0.24 -27.31
C ARG A 248 6.03 0.80 -26.96
N LEU A 249 5.30 0.53 -25.90
CA LEU A 249 4.25 1.38 -25.35
C LEU A 249 4.72 1.97 -24.03
N ILE A 250 4.55 3.28 -23.89
CA ILE A 250 4.99 4.05 -22.72
C ILE A 250 3.79 4.82 -22.20
N LEU A 251 3.43 4.58 -20.94
CA LEU A 251 2.41 5.35 -20.23
C LEU A 251 3.08 6.42 -19.38
N THR A 252 2.60 7.65 -19.53
CA THR A 252 2.90 8.74 -18.61
C THR A 252 1.67 9.08 -17.77
N ASP A 253 1.87 9.98 -16.81
CA ASP A 253 0.77 10.62 -16.09
C ASP A 253 -0.11 11.54 -16.97
N HIS A 254 0.13 11.66 -18.28
CA HIS A 254 -0.65 12.51 -19.20
C HIS A 254 -1.05 11.84 -20.53
N ALA A 255 -0.28 10.88 -21.03
CA ALA A 255 -0.49 10.33 -22.37
C ALA A 255 0.06 8.90 -22.50
N LEU A 256 -0.39 8.20 -23.53
CA LEU A 256 0.32 7.04 -24.08
C LEU A 256 1.21 7.49 -25.23
N TYR A 257 2.41 6.91 -25.28
CA TYR A 257 3.33 7.05 -26.39
C TYR A 257 3.65 5.68 -26.98
N PHE A 258 3.53 5.57 -28.29
CA PHE A 258 3.92 4.38 -29.04
C PHE A 258 5.13 4.67 -29.91
N GLU A 259 6.21 3.92 -29.70
CA GLU A 259 7.43 4.00 -30.49
C GLU A 259 7.56 2.71 -31.31
N GLU A 260 7.34 2.85 -32.62
CA GLU A 260 7.46 1.76 -33.58
C GLU A 260 8.89 1.23 -33.63
N LEU A 261 9.04 -0.09 -33.57
CA LEU A 261 10.31 -0.78 -33.67
C LEU A 261 10.69 -0.94 -35.16
N ARG A 262 11.78 -0.28 -35.56
CA ARG A 262 12.48 -0.52 -36.82
C ARG A 262 13.66 -1.47 -36.60
N VAL A 263 14.33 -1.87 -37.68
CA VAL A 263 15.39 -2.90 -37.69
C VAL A 263 16.46 -2.71 -36.60
N VAL A 264 16.80 -1.46 -36.22
CA VAL A 264 17.79 -1.17 -35.16
C VAL A 264 17.47 0.08 -34.33
N SER A 265 16.30 0.71 -34.51
CA SER A 265 15.95 1.97 -33.86
C SER A 265 14.44 2.10 -33.64
N TYR A 266 14.04 3.07 -32.81
CA TYR A 266 12.65 3.45 -32.65
C TYR A 266 12.34 4.67 -33.53
N ASP A 267 11.14 4.71 -34.11
CA ASP A 267 10.63 5.89 -34.82
C ASP A 267 10.12 6.97 -33.83
N LYS A 268 9.77 8.14 -34.36
CA LYS A 268 9.17 9.23 -33.59
C LYS A 268 7.91 8.73 -32.87
N PRO A 269 7.77 8.98 -31.56
CA PRO A 269 6.64 8.50 -30.79
C PRO A 269 5.32 9.08 -31.28
N LYS A 270 4.34 8.20 -31.55
CA LYS A 270 2.92 8.57 -31.72
C LYS A 270 2.34 8.83 -30.33
N ARG A 271 1.57 9.91 -30.18
CA ARG A 271 0.99 10.35 -28.90
C ARG A 271 -0.52 10.18 -28.88
N TYR A 272 -1.02 9.57 -27.83
CA TYR A 272 -2.44 9.45 -27.50
C TYR A 272 -2.72 10.15 -26.17
N ASP A 273 -3.36 11.32 -26.21
CA ASP A 273 -3.54 12.20 -25.04
C ASP A 273 -4.62 11.66 -24.08
N LEU A 274 -4.30 11.55 -22.80
CA LEU A 274 -5.22 11.13 -21.73
C LEU A 274 -5.62 12.30 -20.80
N SER A 275 -4.99 13.46 -20.98
CA SER A 275 -5.04 14.60 -20.07
C SER A 275 -6.02 15.70 -20.48
N ASP A 276 -6.19 15.88 -21.79
CA ASP A 276 -7.10 16.88 -22.36
C ASP A 276 -8.52 16.30 -22.48
N ASP A 277 -9.50 17.16 -22.77
CA ASP A 277 -10.90 16.75 -22.93
C ASP A 277 -11.21 16.51 -24.41
N LEU A 278 -10.93 15.29 -24.88
CA LEU A 278 -10.96 14.95 -26.31
C LEU A 278 -11.96 13.81 -26.61
N ASP A 279 -13.00 13.66 -25.79
CA ASP A 279 -13.97 12.57 -25.88
C ASP A 279 -13.31 11.18 -26.01
N GLN A 280 -12.27 10.94 -25.20
CA GLN A 280 -11.49 9.72 -25.28
C GLN A 280 -12.32 8.49 -24.93
N VAL A 281 -12.25 7.45 -25.78
CA VAL A 281 -12.87 6.15 -25.54
C VAL A 281 -11.78 5.11 -25.38
N VAL A 282 -11.74 4.46 -24.21
CA VAL A 282 -10.81 3.35 -23.92
C VAL A 282 -11.56 2.11 -23.45
N LYS A 283 -11.43 1.02 -24.22
CA LYS A 283 -12.16 -0.23 -24.00
C LYS A 283 -11.37 -1.46 -24.46
N PRO A 284 -11.72 -2.67 -23.97
CA PRO A 284 -11.24 -3.92 -24.57
C PRO A 284 -11.62 -4.00 -26.05
N GLU A 285 -10.77 -4.62 -26.86
CA GLU A 285 -10.99 -4.86 -28.28
C GLU A 285 -10.51 -6.26 -28.69
N LEU A 286 -11.28 -6.89 -29.57
CA LEU A 286 -11.03 -8.27 -30.01
C LEU A 286 -10.20 -8.23 -31.30
N THR A 287 -8.97 -8.75 -31.27
CA THR A 287 -8.05 -8.77 -32.43
C THR A 287 -8.06 -10.10 -33.19
N GLY A 288 -8.92 -11.03 -32.79
CA GLY A 288 -9.00 -12.35 -33.39
C GLY A 288 -9.83 -12.43 -34.65
N PRO A 289 -9.57 -13.43 -35.52
CA PRO A 289 -10.52 -13.80 -36.56
C PRO A 289 -11.92 -13.98 -35.95
N TRP A 290 -12.92 -13.37 -36.59
CA TRP A 290 -14.35 -13.53 -36.26
C TRP A 290 -14.78 -12.95 -34.89
N GLY A 291 -13.99 -12.05 -34.29
CA GLY A 291 -14.37 -11.42 -33.01
C GLY A 291 -14.53 -12.43 -31.86
N THR A 292 -13.76 -13.53 -31.92
CA THR A 292 -13.82 -14.56 -30.87
C THR A 292 -13.08 -14.08 -29.62
N ARG A 293 -13.70 -14.27 -28.43
CA ARG A 293 -13.14 -13.86 -27.12
C ARG A 293 -11.79 -14.51 -26.76
N LEU A 294 -11.35 -15.52 -27.51
CA LEU A 294 -10.03 -16.16 -27.36
C LEU A 294 -8.88 -15.18 -27.67
N PHE A 295 -9.17 -14.08 -28.37
CA PHE A 295 -8.22 -13.06 -28.78
C PHE A 295 -8.57 -11.67 -28.20
N ASP A 296 -9.11 -11.62 -26.98
CA ASP A 296 -9.37 -10.39 -26.23
C ASP A 296 -8.08 -9.79 -25.65
N LYS A 297 -7.17 -9.43 -26.56
CA LYS A 297 -5.77 -9.08 -26.28
C LYS A 297 -5.46 -7.62 -26.54
N ALA A 298 -6.44 -6.79 -26.90
CA ALA A 298 -6.18 -5.40 -27.22
C ALA A 298 -6.97 -4.38 -26.42
N VAL A 299 -6.41 -3.17 -26.39
CA VAL A 299 -7.04 -1.96 -25.91
C VAL A 299 -7.31 -1.05 -27.09
N PHE A 300 -8.57 -0.71 -27.30
CA PHE A 300 -8.98 0.31 -28.24
C PHE A 300 -8.82 1.69 -27.61
N TYR A 301 -8.29 2.64 -28.40
CA TYR A 301 -8.24 4.06 -28.09
C TYR A 301 -8.78 4.87 -29.28
N SER A 302 -9.70 5.79 -29.01
CA SER A 302 -10.09 6.85 -29.95
C SER A 302 -10.26 8.17 -29.22
N SER A 303 -10.18 9.28 -29.96
CA SER A 303 -10.48 10.62 -29.48
C SER A 303 -10.99 11.48 -30.64
N ALA A 304 -11.59 12.63 -30.34
CA ALA A 304 -12.08 13.59 -31.33
C ALA A 304 -10.96 14.16 -32.25
N THR A 305 -9.70 14.06 -31.82
CA THR A 305 -8.54 14.55 -32.59
C THR A 305 -7.90 13.47 -33.47
N LEU A 306 -8.31 12.21 -33.34
CA LEU A 306 -7.79 11.11 -34.14
C LEU A 306 -8.66 10.87 -35.38
N SER A 307 -8.03 10.78 -36.55
CA SER A 307 -8.71 10.41 -37.79
C SER A 307 -9.06 8.92 -37.84
N GLU A 308 -8.23 8.06 -37.25
CA GLU A 308 -8.44 6.63 -37.13
C GLU A 308 -8.21 6.19 -35.68
N PRO A 309 -9.00 5.26 -35.14
CA PRO A 309 -8.76 4.70 -33.83
C PRO A 309 -7.48 3.85 -33.84
N ALA A 310 -6.82 3.79 -32.70
CA ALA A 310 -5.68 2.89 -32.48
C ALA A 310 -6.15 1.66 -31.68
N VAL A 311 -5.70 0.48 -32.09
CA VAL A 311 -5.88 -0.76 -31.33
C VAL A 311 -4.50 -1.25 -30.89
N LEU A 312 -4.27 -1.21 -29.58
CA LEU A 312 -3.02 -1.62 -28.95
C LEU A 312 -3.16 -3.07 -28.47
N GLU A 313 -2.58 -4.01 -29.22
CA GLU A 313 -2.58 -5.43 -28.89
C GLU A 313 -1.39 -5.82 -28.03
N PHE A 314 -1.68 -6.63 -27.01
CA PHE A 314 -0.73 -7.20 -26.07
C PHE A 314 -0.68 -8.72 -26.28
N PRO A 315 0.20 -9.21 -27.16
CA PRO A 315 0.38 -10.65 -27.34
C PRO A 315 0.67 -11.33 -26.00
N GLU A 316 -0.09 -12.39 -25.72
CA GLU A 316 0.10 -13.32 -24.61
C GLU A 316 -0.25 -14.74 -25.07
N LEU A 317 0.48 -15.75 -24.60
CA LEU A 317 0.23 -17.15 -24.96
C LEU A 317 -1.08 -17.68 -24.35
N LYS A 318 -1.40 -17.27 -23.12
CA LYS A 318 -2.61 -17.66 -22.39
C LYS A 318 -3.12 -16.50 -21.56
N GLY A 319 -4.44 -16.33 -21.50
CA GLY A 319 -5.08 -15.25 -20.74
C GLY A 319 -5.01 -13.89 -21.42
N HIS A 320 -5.35 -12.87 -20.65
CA HIS A 320 -5.45 -11.46 -21.06
C HIS A 320 -4.95 -10.53 -19.93
N ALA A 321 -4.12 -11.05 -19.01
CA ALA A 321 -3.69 -10.34 -17.81
C ALA A 321 -2.81 -9.13 -18.14
N ARG A 322 -1.95 -9.22 -19.15
CA ARG A 322 -1.14 -8.09 -19.63
C ARG A 322 -2.03 -6.99 -20.19
N ARG A 323 -3.03 -7.36 -20.99
CA ARG A 323 -4.00 -6.40 -21.54
C ARG A 323 -4.84 -5.76 -20.43
N ASP A 324 -5.34 -6.54 -19.49
CA ASP A 324 -6.16 -6.03 -18.38
C ASP A 324 -5.39 -5.08 -17.48
N TYR A 325 -4.12 -5.39 -17.20
CA TYR A 325 -3.23 -4.49 -16.48
C TYR A 325 -3.11 -3.15 -17.20
N TRP A 326 -2.79 -3.17 -18.50
CA TRP A 326 -2.67 -1.95 -19.30
C TRP A 326 -3.98 -1.17 -19.41
N LEU A 327 -5.10 -1.87 -19.65
CA LEU A 327 -6.43 -1.26 -19.69
C LEU A 327 -6.78 -0.56 -18.37
N ALA A 328 -6.50 -1.20 -17.24
CA ALA A 328 -6.78 -0.65 -15.91
C ALA A 328 -5.96 0.62 -15.65
N ILE A 329 -4.64 0.60 -15.90
CA ILE A 329 -3.79 1.77 -15.65
C ILE A 329 -4.08 2.94 -16.62
N ILE A 330 -4.44 2.67 -17.88
CA ILE A 330 -4.84 3.72 -18.83
C ILE A 330 -6.14 4.40 -18.36
N ARG A 331 -7.12 3.60 -17.95
CA ARG A 331 -8.41 4.11 -17.44
C ARG A 331 -8.23 4.89 -16.15
N GLU A 332 -7.31 4.48 -15.28
CA GLU A 332 -7.01 5.21 -14.05
C GLU A 332 -6.48 6.62 -14.36
N ILE A 333 -5.55 6.76 -15.31
CA ILE A 333 -5.02 8.07 -15.73
C ILE A 333 -6.13 8.93 -16.36
N LEU A 334 -6.97 8.36 -17.22
CA LEU A 334 -8.13 9.08 -17.76
C LEU A 334 -9.09 9.55 -16.65
N CYS A 335 -9.40 8.67 -15.70
CA CYS A 335 -10.29 8.98 -14.57
C CYS A 335 -9.73 10.13 -13.72
N VAL A 336 -8.43 10.07 -13.39
CA VAL A 336 -7.73 11.11 -12.63
C VAL A 336 -7.86 12.47 -13.32
N HIS A 337 -7.58 12.55 -14.62
CA HIS A 337 -7.71 13.82 -15.37
C HIS A 337 -9.15 14.30 -15.49
N GLN A 338 -10.11 13.41 -15.72
CA GLN A 338 -11.54 13.75 -15.71
C GLN A 338 -11.97 14.35 -14.37
N VAL A 339 -11.51 13.77 -13.25
CA VAL A 339 -11.79 14.29 -11.90
C VAL A 339 -11.15 15.67 -11.72
N ILE A 340 -9.88 15.83 -12.10
CA ILE A 340 -9.17 17.11 -12.02
C ILE A 340 -9.91 18.22 -12.77
N ARG A 341 -10.33 17.95 -14.01
CA ARG A 341 -11.11 18.90 -14.83
C ARG A 341 -12.45 19.22 -14.20
N LYS A 342 -13.23 18.18 -13.84
CA LYS A 342 -14.57 18.32 -13.23
C LYS A 342 -14.54 19.09 -11.91
N ARG A 343 -13.46 18.95 -11.14
CA ARG A 343 -13.28 19.61 -9.84
C ARG A 343 -12.45 20.89 -9.91
N ARG A 344 -11.98 21.29 -11.10
CA ARG A 344 -11.11 22.46 -11.33
C ARG A 344 -9.89 22.48 -10.39
N LEU A 345 -9.26 21.32 -10.23
CA LEU A 345 -8.13 21.13 -9.34
C LEU A 345 -6.85 21.60 -10.01
N ASP A 346 -6.00 22.30 -9.27
CA ASP A 346 -4.65 22.61 -9.72
C ASP A 346 -3.67 21.53 -9.22
N ILE A 347 -3.24 20.66 -10.12
CA ILE A 347 -2.30 19.56 -9.84
C ILE A 347 -0.95 20.11 -9.33
N ARG A 348 -0.60 21.36 -9.68
CA ARG A 348 0.64 21.99 -9.23
C ARG A 348 0.61 22.46 -7.78
N ASN A 349 -0.56 22.42 -7.13
CA ASN A 349 -0.69 22.84 -5.73
C ASN A 349 -1.58 21.85 -4.92
N PRO A 350 -1.05 20.65 -4.60
CA PRO A 350 -1.80 19.58 -3.94
C PRO A 350 -2.31 19.94 -2.53
N CYS A 351 -1.80 21.02 -1.91
CA CYS A 351 -2.16 21.45 -0.56
C CYS A 351 -3.60 21.98 -0.41
N LYS A 352 -4.31 22.35 -1.50
CA LYS A 352 -5.72 22.81 -1.41
C LYS A 352 -6.71 21.71 -1.02
N TYR A 353 -6.31 20.44 -1.05
CA TYR A 353 -7.21 19.33 -0.72
C TYR A 353 -7.54 19.20 0.77
N VAL A 354 -6.68 19.68 1.67
CA VAL A 354 -6.90 19.59 3.13
C VAL A 354 -7.87 20.67 3.62
N GLU A 355 -7.94 21.83 2.96
CA GLU A 355 -8.84 22.93 3.35
C GLU A 355 -10.30 22.68 2.96
N LEU A 356 -10.57 21.94 1.88
CA LEU A 356 -11.94 21.73 1.39
C LEU A 356 -12.80 20.78 2.26
N LYS A 357 -12.18 20.01 3.17
CA LYS A 357 -12.91 19.22 4.20
C LYS A 357 -12.95 19.90 5.58
N GLY A 358 -12.29 21.05 5.76
CA GLY A 358 -12.25 21.79 7.03
C GLY A 358 -13.37 22.81 7.24
N VAL A 359 -14.21 23.07 6.23
CA VAL A 359 -15.23 24.15 6.26
C VAL A 359 -16.67 23.59 6.42
N GLY A 360 -16.84 22.31 6.74
CA GLY A 360 -18.14 21.64 6.82
C GLY A 360 -18.52 21.12 8.20
N SER A 361 -18.17 21.81 9.30
CA SER A 361 -18.64 21.49 10.66
C SER A 361 -18.54 22.70 11.58
N ARG A 362 -19.26 23.78 11.25
CA ARG A 362 -19.69 24.80 12.21
C ARG A 362 -21.05 25.32 11.76
N GLU A 363 -22.09 24.68 12.26
CA GLU A 363 -23.30 25.30 12.82
C GLU A 363 -23.96 24.30 13.76
#